data_AF-A0A759YHJ6-F1
#
_entry.id   AF-A0A759YHJ6-F1
#
_cell.length_a   1.000
_cell.length_b   1.000
_cell.length_c   1.000
_cell.angle_alpha   90.00
_cell.angle_beta   90.00
_cell.angle_gamma   90.00
#
_symmetry.space_group_name_H-M   'P 1'
#
loop_
_entity.id
_entity.type
_entity.pdbx_description
1 polymer ?
#
loop_
_entity_poly.entity_id
_entity_poly.type
_entity_poly.pdbx_seq_one_letter_code
_entity_poly.pdbx_strand_id
1 'polypeptide(L)'
;MPWQPLRRCTEPGCNKRVKSGKCDEHRLQAQRRDTARRGTRTQRGYSSRWEQYRLSYLKRNPLCVDCQKRGLYVPARIVDHIIPINGGGDVLFWPEWNHQALCASCHGRKTTTQDPMTKQQRKAGLYREQEERAAHRNDWIYEAGND
;
A
#
# COMPACT_ATOMS: atom_id res chain seq x y z
N MET A 1 -8.21 -23.64 -32.91
CA MET A 1 -8.16 -23.52 -31.43
C MET A 1 -9.45 -24.10 -30.87
N PRO A 2 -9.42 -24.98 -29.86
CA PRO A 2 -10.66 -25.51 -29.27
C PRO A 2 -11.44 -24.38 -28.60
N TRP A 3 -12.74 -24.27 -28.92
CA TRP A 3 -13.61 -23.26 -28.33
C TRP A 3 -13.89 -23.60 -26.86
N GLN A 4 -13.62 -22.66 -25.96
CA GLN A 4 -13.90 -22.87 -24.54
C GLN A 4 -15.38 -22.62 -24.24
N PRO A 5 -16.13 -23.64 -23.75
CA PRO A 5 -17.52 -23.44 -23.38
C PRO A 5 -17.65 -22.49 -22.20
N LEU A 6 -18.69 -21.65 -22.23
CA LEU A 6 -19.00 -20.75 -21.12
C LEU A 6 -19.37 -21.56 -19.87
N ARG A 7 -18.74 -21.20 -18.74
CA ARG A 7 -18.95 -21.82 -17.43
C ARG A 7 -19.99 -21.02 -16.65
N ARG A 8 -20.57 -21.63 -15.60
CA ARG A 8 -21.42 -20.90 -14.66
C ARG A 8 -20.58 -19.89 -13.88
N CYS A 9 -21.20 -18.78 -13.51
CA CYS A 9 -20.67 -17.83 -12.55
C CYS A 9 -20.27 -18.55 -11.25
N THR A 10 -19.14 -18.17 -10.66
CA THR A 10 -18.63 -18.78 -9.42
C THR A 10 -19.37 -18.35 -8.15
N GLU A 11 -20.33 -17.42 -8.24
CA GLU A 11 -21.18 -17.04 -7.10
C GLU A 11 -22.18 -18.18 -6.80
N PRO A 12 -22.28 -18.66 -5.56
CA PRO A 12 -23.23 -19.71 -5.18
C PRO A 12 -24.66 -19.37 -5.62
N GLY A 13 -25.33 -20.30 -6.31
CA GLY A 13 -26.69 -20.11 -6.79
C GLY A 13 -26.85 -19.30 -8.08
N CYS A 14 -25.79 -18.73 -8.65
CA CYS A 14 -25.87 -17.98 -9.90
C CYS A 14 -25.79 -18.91 -11.14
N ASN A 15 -26.72 -18.78 -12.08
CA ASN A 15 -26.77 -19.56 -13.32
C ASN A 15 -26.24 -18.82 -14.57
N LYS A 16 -25.80 -17.55 -14.43
CA LYS A 16 -25.25 -16.77 -15.56
C LYS A 16 -24.00 -17.44 -16.14
N ARG A 17 -23.88 -17.45 -17.46
CA ARG A 17 -22.76 -18.05 -18.20
C ARG A 17 -21.67 -17.01 -18.48
N VAL A 18 -20.42 -17.34 -18.17
CA VAL A 18 -19.25 -16.46 -18.28
C VAL A 18 -18.04 -17.22 -18.84
N LYS A 19 -17.05 -16.48 -19.35
CA LYS A 19 -15.77 -17.08 -19.79
C LYS A 19 -14.97 -17.63 -18.61
N SER A 20 -14.95 -16.89 -17.49
CA SER A 20 -14.34 -17.30 -16.22
C SER A 20 -14.87 -16.46 -15.04
N GLY A 21 -14.81 -17.00 -13.82
CA GLY A 21 -15.06 -16.27 -12.58
C GLY A 21 -16.51 -15.83 -12.33
N LYS A 22 -16.67 -14.61 -11.81
CA LYS A 22 -17.97 -14.00 -11.50
C LYS A 22 -18.54 -13.25 -12.71
N CYS A 23 -19.87 -13.26 -12.85
CA CYS A 23 -20.56 -12.40 -13.82
C CYS A 23 -20.45 -10.92 -13.43
N ASP A 24 -20.75 -10.03 -14.37
CA ASP A 24 -20.58 -8.58 -14.21
C ASP A 24 -21.24 -8.03 -12.95
N GLU A 25 -22.47 -8.46 -12.67
CA GLU A 25 -23.24 -8.09 -11.48
C GLU A 25 -22.52 -8.50 -10.18
N HIS A 26 -22.08 -9.77 -10.08
CA HIS A 26 -21.39 -10.26 -8.89
C HIS A 26 -19.97 -9.72 -8.77
N ARG A 27 -19.31 -9.34 -9.87
CA ARG A 27 -18.06 -8.56 -9.82
C ARG A 27 -18.31 -7.17 -9.23
N LEU A 28 -19.34 -6.47 -9.69
CA LEU A 28 -19.71 -5.15 -9.15
C LEU A 28 -20.10 -5.23 -7.68
N GLN A 29 -20.87 -6.24 -7.29
CA GLN A 29 -21.22 -6.48 -5.89
C GLN A 29 -19.97 -6.76 -5.03
N ALA A 30 -19.06 -7.61 -5.51
CA ALA A 30 -17.80 -7.88 -4.83
C ALA A 30 -16.93 -6.62 -4.69
N GLN A 31 -16.84 -5.81 -5.75
CA GLN A 31 -16.12 -4.53 -5.74
C GLN A 31 -16.74 -3.53 -4.76
N ARG A 32 -18.08 -3.42 -4.73
CA ARG A 32 -18.78 -2.58 -3.74
C ARG A 32 -18.50 -3.03 -2.32
N ARG A 33 -18.55 -4.34 -2.05
CA ARG A 33 -18.20 -4.92 -0.73
C ARG A 33 -16.75 -4.62 -0.34
N ASP A 34 -15.79 -4.81 -1.24
CA ASP A 34 -14.38 -4.50 -0.95
C ASP A 34 -14.16 -3.00 -0.73
N THR A 35 -14.81 -2.16 -1.53
CA THR A 35 -14.74 -0.70 -1.40
C THR A 35 -15.37 -0.22 -0.09
N ALA A 36 -16.50 -0.79 0.31
CA ALA A 36 -17.14 -0.50 1.60
C ALA A 36 -16.24 -0.92 2.78
N ARG A 37 -15.54 -2.05 2.67
CA ARG A 37 -14.61 -2.54 3.70
C ARG A 37 -13.31 -1.74 3.80
N ARG A 38 -12.69 -1.41 2.66
CA ARG A 38 -11.35 -0.80 2.60
C ARG A 38 -11.36 0.72 2.45
N GLY A 39 -12.50 1.30 2.12
CA GLY A 39 -12.62 2.69 1.70
C GLY A 39 -12.14 2.92 0.26
N THR A 40 -12.53 4.07 -0.27
CA THR A 40 -12.09 4.56 -1.59
C THR A 40 -10.58 4.85 -1.60
N ARG A 41 -9.98 4.97 -2.80
CA ARG A 41 -8.57 5.32 -2.98
C ARG A 41 -8.19 6.58 -2.17
N THR A 42 -9.04 7.60 -2.21
CA THR A 42 -8.82 8.88 -1.52
C THR A 42 -8.94 8.72 0.00
N GLN A 43 -9.92 7.95 0.49
CA GLN A 43 -10.05 7.63 1.93
C GLN A 43 -8.83 6.86 2.46
N ARG A 44 -8.18 6.07 1.61
CA ARG A 44 -6.91 5.40 1.94
C ARG A 44 -5.69 6.31 1.86
N GLY A 45 -5.86 7.61 1.60
CA GLY A 45 -4.79 8.63 1.61
C GLY A 45 -4.12 8.89 0.26
N TYR A 46 -4.42 8.07 -0.76
CA TYR A 46 -3.85 8.20 -2.11
C TYR A 46 -4.54 9.32 -2.93
N SER A 47 -4.46 10.54 -2.40
CA SER A 47 -4.99 11.79 -2.97
C SER A 47 -4.08 12.39 -4.05
N SER A 48 -4.49 13.50 -4.67
CA SER A 48 -3.63 14.28 -5.57
C SER A 48 -2.34 14.76 -4.91
N ARG A 49 -2.42 15.16 -3.62
CA ARG A 49 -1.26 15.54 -2.80
C ARG A 49 -0.25 14.39 -2.69
N TRP A 50 -0.74 13.17 -2.49
CA TRP A 50 0.11 11.98 -2.47
C TRP A 50 0.79 11.73 -3.81
N GLU A 51 0.07 11.89 -4.93
CA GLU A 51 0.69 11.70 -6.25
C GLU A 51 1.81 12.71 -6.52
N GLN A 52 1.60 13.98 -6.17
CA GLN A 52 2.64 15.01 -6.27
C GLN A 52 3.85 14.69 -5.40
N TYR A 53 3.62 14.30 -4.14
CA TYR A 53 4.68 13.85 -3.23
C TYR A 53 5.46 12.66 -3.82
N ARG A 54 4.73 11.63 -4.28
CA ARG A 54 5.29 10.41 -4.87
C ARG A 54 6.24 10.72 -6.04
N LEU A 55 5.82 11.59 -6.96
CA LEU A 55 6.64 11.97 -8.11
C LEU A 55 7.93 12.67 -7.66
N SER A 56 7.83 13.59 -6.69
CA SER A 56 8.99 14.30 -6.15
C SER A 56 9.95 13.37 -5.40
N TYR A 57 9.41 12.45 -4.60
CA TYR A 57 10.18 11.49 -3.83
C TYR A 57 10.92 10.50 -4.74
N LEU A 58 10.27 9.96 -5.77
CA LEU A 58 10.91 9.04 -6.73
C LEU A 58 11.96 9.74 -7.60
N LYS A 59 11.82 11.04 -7.85
CA LYS A 59 12.86 11.82 -8.53
C LYS A 59 14.15 11.91 -7.69
N ARG A 60 14.02 12.06 -6.36
CA ARG A 60 15.14 12.10 -5.42
C ARG A 60 15.69 10.70 -5.09
N ASN A 61 14.82 9.69 -5.11
CA ASN A 61 15.13 8.30 -4.79
C ASN A 61 14.85 7.40 -6.02
N PRO A 62 15.66 7.52 -7.09
CA PRO A 62 15.38 6.86 -8.37
C PRO A 62 15.59 5.35 -8.35
N LEU A 63 16.30 4.82 -7.35
CA LEU A 63 16.69 3.41 -7.26
C LEU A 63 15.95 2.66 -6.15
N CYS A 64 15.70 1.38 -6.38
CA CYS A 64 15.14 0.48 -5.39
C CYS A 64 16.14 0.24 -4.25
N VAL A 65 15.80 0.64 -3.03
CA VAL A 65 16.71 0.54 -1.87
C VAL A 65 17.11 -0.91 -1.58
N ASP A 66 16.19 -1.86 -1.76
CA ASP A 66 16.44 -3.29 -1.57
C ASP A 66 17.33 -3.91 -2.65
N CYS A 67 17.25 -3.40 -3.88
CA CYS A 67 18.17 -3.80 -4.95
C CYS A 67 19.55 -3.21 -4.70
N GLN A 68 19.62 -1.95 -4.28
CA GLN A 68 20.88 -1.26 -4.03
C GLN A 68 21.68 -1.91 -2.90
N LYS A 69 21.02 -2.36 -1.83
CA LYS A 69 21.64 -3.19 -0.77
C LYS A 69 22.30 -4.48 -1.27
N ARG A 70 21.88 -4.97 -2.44
CA ARG A 70 22.43 -6.15 -3.11
C ARG A 70 23.40 -5.81 -4.26
N GLY A 71 23.79 -4.54 -4.40
CA GLY A 71 24.65 -4.06 -5.49
C GLY A 71 23.95 -3.93 -6.85
N LEU A 72 22.61 -3.96 -6.89
CA LEU A 72 21.83 -3.90 -8.13
C LEU A 72 21.19 -2.53 -8.33
N TYR A 73 21.36 -1.96 -9.53
CA TYR A 73 20.79 -0.67 -9.92
C TYR A 73 19.47 -0.84 -10.65
N VAL A 74 18.39 -1.03 -9.89
CA VAL A 74 17.03 -1.21 -10.45
C VAL A 74 16.20 0.05 -10.17
N PRO A 75 15.49 0.62 -11.17
CA PRO A 75 14.67 1.80 -10.96
C PRO A 75 13.53 1.53 -9.98
N ALA A 76 13.34 2.44 -9.03
CA ALA A 76 12.18 2.45 -8.15
C ALA A 76 10.94 2.94 -8.92
N ARG A 77 9.80 2.34 -8.61
CA ARG A 77 8.50 2.71 -9.20
C ARG A 77 7.43 2.95 -8.14
N ILE A 78 7.70 2.56 -6.91
CA ILE A 78 6.74 2.56 -5.82
C ILE A 78 7.38 3.25 -4.63
N VAL A 79 6.61 4.14 -3.99
CA VAL A 79 6.92 4.66 -2.66
C VAL A 79 6.11 3.82 -1.70
N ASP A 80 6.82 3.10 -0.84
CA ASP A 80 6.25 2.12 0.09
C ASP A 80 6.47 2.58 1.53
N HIS A 81 5.50 2.28 2.39
CA HIS A 81 5.60 2.54 3.83
C HIS A 81 6.40 1.42 4.51
N ILE A 82 7.53 1.76 5.14
CA ILE A 82 8.39 0.82 5.87
C ILE A 82 7.59 0.14 6.98
N ILE A 83 6.93 0.93 7.82
CA ILE A 83 5.92 0.50 8.78
C ILE A 83 4.55 0.65 8.09
N PRO A 84 3.82 -0.46 7.83
CA PRO A 84 2.57 -0.41 7.09
C PRO A 84 1.50 0.45 7.79
N ILE A 85 0.78 1.24 6.99
CA ILE A 85 -0.32 2.12 7.41
C ILE A 85 -1.67 1.41 7.37
N ASN A 86 -2.63 1.92 8.15
CA ASN A 86 -4.01 1.44 8.22
C ASN A 86 -5.01 2.32 7.43
N GLY A 87 -4.56 3.40 6.81
CA GLY A 87 -5.39 4.31 6.02
C GLY A 87 -4.76 5.69 5.85
N GLY A 88 -5.49 6.61 5.21
CA GLY A 88 -4.98 7.96 4.92
C GLY A 88 -4.84 8.88 6.13
N GLY A 89 -5.53 8.58 7.24
CA GLY A 89 -5.45 9.33 8.49
C GLY A 89 -4.44 8.75 9.49
N ASP A 90 -3.63 7.78 9.07
CA ASP A 90 -2.62 7.17 9.94
C ASP A 90 -1.47 8.16 10.19
N VAL A 91 -1.00 8.27 11.44
CA VAL A 91 0.13 9.15 11.81
C VAL A 91 1.39 8.80 11.02
N LEU A 92 1.55 7.51 10.68
CA LEU A 92 2.68 7.00 9.90
C LEU A 92 2.55 7.24 8.38
N PHE A 93 1.49 7.91 7.90
CA PHE A 93 1.25 8.11 6.48
C PHE A 93 2.22 9.08 5.81
N TRP A 94 2.52 10.20 6.47
CA TRP A 94 3.30 11.29 5.90
C TRP A 94 4.79 11.35 6.26
N PRO A 95 5.28 10.81 7.39
CA PRO A 95 6.69 10.91 7.74
C PRO A 95 7.59 10.33 6.64
N GLU A 96 8.49 11.17 6.10
CA GLU A 96 9.38 10.76 5.00
C GLU A 96 10.32 9.61 5.40
N TRP A 97 10.73 9.56 6.66
CA TRP A 97 11.52 8.45 7.21
C TRP A 97 10.78 7.10 7.16
N ASN A 98 9.44 7.11 7.08
CA ASN A 98 8.65 5.91 6.93
C ASN A 98 8.44 5.53 5.45
N HIS A 99 9.03 6.25 4.51
CA HIS A 99 8.95 5.94 3.08
C HIS A 99 10.24 5.32 2.56
N GLN A 100 10.09 4.38 1.63
CA GLN A 100 11.20 3.80 0.88
C GLN A 100 10.84 3.64 -0.60
N ALA A 101 11.85 3.83 -1.46
CA ALA A 101 11.72 3.64 -2.90
C ALA A 101 11.95 2.18 -3.28
N LEU A 102 10.95 1.50 -3.86
CA LEU A 102 11.03 0.10 -4.25
C LEU A 102 10.68 -0.14 -5.72
N CYS A 103 11.28 -1.16 -6.30
CA CYS A 103 10.80 -1.75 -7.55
C CYS A 103 9.59 -2.66 -7.28
N ALA A 104 8.82 -2.99 -8.32
CA ALA A 104 7.60 -3.78 -8.19
C ALA A 104 7.83 -5.17 -7.55
N SER A 105 8.94 -5.83 -7.87
CA SER A 105 9.26 -7.15 -7.34
C SER A 105 9.62 -7.12 -5.86
N CYS A 106 10.46 -6.17 -5.42
CA CYS A 106 10.80 -6.01 -4.01
C CYS A 106 9.59 -5.59 -3.17
N HIS A 107 8.75 -4.68 -3.69
CA HIS A 107 7.51 -4.30 -3.03
C HIS A 107 6.59 -5.52 -2.84
N GLY A 108 6.33 -6.30 -3.90
CA GLY A 108 5.50 -7.51 -3.79
C GLY A 108 6.03 -8.54 -2.78
N ARG A 109 7.36 -8.72 -2.74
CA ARG A 109 8.02 -9.58 -1.75
C ARG A 109 7.81 -9.05 -0.33
N LYS A 110 8.03 -7.75 -0.08
CA LYS A 110 7.79 -7.11 1.23
C LYS A 110 6.32 -7.28 1.67
N THR A 111 5.37 -6.99 0.80
CA THR A 111 3.93 -7.13 1.09
C THR A 111 3.56 -8.55 1.53
N THR A 112 4.20 -9.56 0.95
CA THR A 112 3.90 -10.97 1.24
C THR A 112 4.64 -11.50 2.46
N THR A 113 5.90 -11.11 2.64
CA THR A 113 6.80 -11.76 3.61
C THR A 113 7.08 -10.92 4.86
N GLN A 114 7.09 -9.60 4.76
CA GLN A 114 7.50 -8.69 5.83
C GLN A 114 6.30 -7.97 6.44
N ASP A 115 5.41 -7.40 5.60
CA ASP A 115 4.26 -6.63 6.07
C ASP A 115 3.37 -7.36 7.10
N PRO A 116 3.07 -8.68 6.97
CA PRO A 116 2.27 -9.38 7.98
C PRO A 116 2.92 -9.36 9.36
N MET A 117 4.23 -9.60 9.41
CA MET A 117 5.01 -9.57 10.65
C MET A 117 5.09 -8.16 11.21
N THR A 118 5.42 -7.16 10.39
CA THR A 118 5.50 -5.76 10.82
C THR A 118 4.15 -5.24 11.35
N LYS A 119 3.03 -5.63 10.73
CA LYS A 119 1.68 -5.31 11.23
C LYS A 119 1.40 -5.96 12.59
N GLN A 120 1.81 -7.22 12.77
CA GLN A 120 1.68 -7.90 14.06
C GLN A 120 2.52 -7.21 15.14
N GLN A 121 3.76 -6.83 14.81
CA GLN A 121 4.66 -6.09 15.70
C GLN A 121 4.10 -4.71 16.07
N ARG A 122 3.53 -3.98 15.10
CA ARG A 122 2.82 -2.71 15.33
C ARG A 122 1.64 -2.89 16.28
N LYS A 123 0.82 -3.91 16.06
CA LYS A 123 -0.29 -4.25 16.96
C LYS A 123 0.19 -4.60 18.37
N ALA A 124 1.36 -5.20 18.50
CA ALA A 124 2.00 -5.50 19.78
C ALA A 124 2.64 -4.26 20.46
N GLY A 125 2.63 -3.09 19.80
CA GLY A 125 3.15 -1.84 20.36
C GLY A 125 4.66 -1.62 20.16
N LEU A 126 5.33 -2.43 19.32
CA LEU A 126 6.77 -2.30 19.06
C LEU A 126 7.15 -1.01 18.32
N TYR A 127 6.16 -0.30 17.75
CA TYR A 127 6.37 0.94 17.01
C TYR A 127 5.81 2.20 17.70
N ARG A 128 5.50 2.14 19.01
CA ARG A 128 4.88 3.26 19.73
C ARG A 128 5.69 4.54 19.65
N GLU A 129 6.99 4.47 19.87
CA GLU A 129 7.89 5.64 19.79
C GLU A 129 7.85 6.28 18.40
N GLN A 130 7.83 5.46 17.34
CA GLN A 130 7.75 5.95 15.96
C GLN A 130 6.37 6.57 15.66
N GLU A 131 5.30 6.02 16.21
CA GLU A 131 3.94 6.57 16.11
C GLU A 131 3.81 7.90 16.87
N GLU A 132 4.39 8.00 18.07
CA GLU A 132 4.45 9.23 18.86
C GLU A 132 5.25 10.30 18.12
N ARG A 133 6.48 9.99 17.69
CA ARG A 133 7.31 10.89 16.87
C ARG A 133 6.57 11.37 15.61
N ALA A 134 5.81 10.49 14.96
CA ALA A 134 5.02 10.83 13.78
C ALA A 134 3.82 11.74 14.11
N ALA A 135 3.20 11.57 15.28
CA ALA A 135 2.12 12.41 15.76
C ALA A 135 2.59 13.83 16.11
N HIS A 136 3.80 13.97 16.65
CA HIS A 136 4.40 15.26 17.03
C HIS A 136 4.94 16.09 15.86
N ARG A 137 4.72 15.69 14.60
CA ARG A 137 5.25 16.37 13.40
C ARG A 137 4.71 17.79 13.17
N ASN A 138 3.78 18.26 13.99
CA ASN A 138 3.24 19.61 13.96
C ASN A 138 3.49 20.39 15.27
N ASP A 139 4.22 19.83 16.23
CA ASP A 139 4.57 20.52 17.48
C ASP A 139 5.83 21.38 17.26
N TRP A 140 5.61 22.61 16.82
CA TRP A 140 6.59 23.70 16.74
C TRP A 140 7.46 23.90 18.00
N ILE A 141 7.01 23.40 19.17
CA ILE A 141 7.74 23.44 20.45
C ILE A 141 8.98 22.55 20.49
N TYR A 142 9.05 21.48 19.68
CA TYR A 142 10.17 20.52 19.72
C TYR A 142 11.12 20.58 18.52
N GLU A 143 10.78 21.31 17.46
CA GLU A 143 11.69 21.55 16.33
C GLU A 143 12.79 22.57 16.67
N ALA A 144 12.61 23.39 17.72
CA ALA A 144 13.60 24.36 18.20
C ALA A 144 14.66 23.78 19.17
N GLY A 145 14.61 22.48 19.45
CA GLY A 145 15.42 21.83 20.49
C GLY A 145 16.49 20.84 20.00
N ASN A 146 16.66 20.65 18.69
CA ASN A 146 17.70 19.80 18.12
C ASN A 146 18.45 20.58 17.02
N ASP A 147 19.43 21.36 17.49
CA ASP A 147 20.59 21.96 16.80
C ASP A 147 20.39 22.77 15.51
#